data_AF-A0A1J8PQX7-F1
#
_entry.id   AF-A0A1J8PQX7-F1
#
_cell.length_a   1.000
_cell.length_b   1.000
_cell.length_c   1.000
_cell.angle_alpha   90.00
_cell.angle_beta   90.00
_cell.angle_gamma   90.00
#
_symmetry.space_group_name_H-M   'P 1'
#
loop_
_entity.id
_entity.type
_entity.pdbx_description
1 polymer ?
#
loop_
_entity_poly.entity_id
_entity_poly.type
_entity_poly.pdbx_seq_one_letter_code
_entity_poly.pdbx_strand_id
1 'polypeptide(L)'
;MFIFLWTGRSKYKAADAIAGILALEKTLESHQSIVRELKHQLISNSVDDITTFNLQLNDARARCAKKLKKNVYLQVRMNAHALKIRLRNRLRQRKFELEKLERSYRNTVNELNLRSHTETSIKRREPTILKIVSTYNTLCDQLHALIRQRKAPTGAIPPQHISRNGIFQLDVDDDVWQDIGLEDDIADPPQWLSDENRRAG
;
A
#
# COMPACT_ATOMS: atom_id res chain seq x y z
N MET A 1 -10.54 -37.84 -80.60
CA MET A 1 -9.53 -38.11 -79.55
C MET A 1 -9.72 -37.11 -78.39
N PHE A 2 -10.83 -37.18 -77.64
CA PHE A 2 -11.10 -36.23 -76.53
C PHE A 2 -11.69 -36.88 -75.26
N ILE A 3 -11.87 -38.22 -75.24
CA ILE A 3 -12.54 -38.92 -74.11
C ILE A 3 -11.54 -39.32 -73.00
N PHE A 4 -10.24 -39.35 -73.27
CA PHE A 4 -9.24 -39.82 -72.29
C PHE A 4 -8.68 -38.74 -71.34
N LEU A 5 -8.96 -37.45 -71.55
CA LEU A 5 -8.47 -36.39 -70.65
C LEU A 5 -9.38 -36.13 -69.44
N TRP A 6 -10.64 -36.57 -69.48
CA TRP A 6 -11.62 -36.28 -68.43
C TRP A 6 -11.60 -37.30 -67.28
N THR A 7 -11.21 -38.54 -67.55
CA THR A 7 -11.16 -39.63 -66.53
C THR A 7 -9.91 -39.58 -65.65
N GLY A 8 -8.80 -39.01 -66.13
CA GLY A 8 -7.59 -38.79 -65.32
C GLY A 8 -7.76 -37.68 -64.29
N ARG A 9 -8.35 -36.54 -64.67
CA ARG A 9 -8.55 -35.38 -63.78
C ARG A 9 -9.52 -35.65 -62.62
N SER A 10 -10.45 -36.60 -62.79
CA SER A 10 -11.41 -37.01 -61.76
C SER A 10 -10.76 -37.91 -60.69
N LYS A 11 -9.84 -38.80 -61.07
CA LYS A 11 -9.17 -39.74 -60.15
C LYS A 11 -8.25 -39.05 -59.15
N TYR A 12 -7.52 -38.02 -59.57
CA TYR A 12 -6.66 -37.24 -58.66
C TYR A 12 -7.47 -36.40 -57.66
N LYS A 13 -8.62 -35.86 -58.08
CA LYS A 13 -9.56 -35.16 -57.18
C LYS A 13 -10.14 -36.07 -56.11
N ALA A 14 -10.45 -37.32 -56.46
CA ALA A 14 -10.94 -38.31 -55.50
C ALA A 14 -9.85 -38.68 -54.48
N ALA A 15 -8.61 -38.88 -54.93
CA ALA A 15 -7.47 -39.15 -54.05
C ALA A 15 -7.16 -37.97 -53.12
N ASP A 16 -7.16 -36.74 -53.65
CA ASP A 16 -6.96 -35.52 -52.86
C ASP A 16 -8.08 -35.30 -51.84
N ALA A 17 -9.34 -35.61 -52.20
CA ALA A 17 -10.47 -35.55 -51.28
C ALA A 17 -10.34 -36.57 -50.14
N ILE A 18 -9.89 -37.80 -50.44
CA ILE A 18 -9.64 -38.85 -49.43
C ILE A 18 -8.49 -38.43 -48.50
N ALA A 19 -7.40 -37.88 -49.05
CA ALA A 19 -6.29 -37.37 -48.25
C ALA A 19 -6.73 -36.20 -47.34
N GLY A 20 -7.59 -35.31 -47.85
CA GLY A 20 -8.20 -34.24 -47.08
C GLY A 20 -9.09 -34.75 -45.94
N ILE A 21 -9.91 -35.78 -46.19
CA ILE A 21 -10.75 -36.41 -45.16
C ILE A 21 -9.89 -37.02 -44.05
N LEU A 22 -8.83 -37.77 -44.40
CA LEU A 22 -7.92 -38.36 -43.42
C LEU A 22 -7.18 -37.29 -42.58
N ALA A 23 -6.78 -36.18 -43.21
CA ALA A 23 -6.18 -35.06 -42.49
C ALA A 23 -7.17 -34.41 -41.52
N LEU A 24 -8.42 -34.23 -41.93
CA LEU A 24 -9.48 -33.70 -41.09
C LEU A 24 -9.82 -34.63 -39.92
N GLU A 25 -9.92 -35.94 -40.16
CA GLU A 25 -10.12 -36.95 -39.10
C GLU A 25 -8.99 -36.89 -38.07
N LYS A 26 -7.73 -36.79 -38.51
CA LYS A 26 -6.59 -36.66 -37.61
C LYS A 26 -6.65 -35.37 -36.77
N THR A 27 -7.05 -34.24 -37.38
CA THR A 27 -7.25 -32.99 -36.61
C THR A 27 -8.43 -33.09 -35.65
N LEU A 28 -9.50 -33.77 -36.03
CA LEU A 28 -10.67 -34.00 -35.18
C LEU A 28 -10.31 -34.86 -33.97
N GLU A 29 -9.55 -35.93 -34.15
CA GLU A 29 -9.04 -36.76 -33.05
C GLU A 29 -8.15 -35.96 -32.10
N SER A 30 -7.27 -35.11 -32.65
CA SER A 30 -6.44 -34.19 -31.87
C SER A 30 -7.27 -33.17 -31.09
N HIS A 31 -8.34 -32.62 -31.68
CA HIS A 31 -9.21 -31.71 -30.98
C HIS A 31 -10.03 -32.42 -29.89
N GLN A 32 -10.46 -33.66 -30.14
CA GLN A 32 -11.17 -34.48 -29.16
C GLN A 32 -10.29 -34.82 -27.96
N SER A 33 -9.00 -35.09 -28.15
CA SER A 33 -8.07 -35.31 -27.03
C SER A 33 -7.89 -34.04 -26.20
N ILE A 34 -7.68 -32.88 -26.84
CA ILE A 34 -7.58 -31.58 -26.16
C ILE A 34 -8.85 -31.28 -25.35
N VAL A 35 -10.03 -31.49 -25.94
CA VAL A 35 -11.31 -31.26 -25.24
C VAL A 35 -11.45 -32.19 -24.03
N ARG A 36 -11.05 -33.46 -24.14
CA ARG A 36 -11.05 -34.38 -22.99
C ARG A 36 -10.11 -33.89 -21.90
N GLU A 37 -8.92 -33.41 -22.25
CA GLU A 37 -7.96 -32.88 -21.29
C GLU A 37 -8.46 -31.60 -20.60
N LEU A 38 -9.01 -30.64 -21.35
CA LEU A 38 -9.62 -29.44 -20.79
C LEU A 38 -10.81 -29.76 -19.87
N LYS A 39 -11.63 -30.76 -20.24
CA LYS A 39 -12.71 -31.26 -19.37
C LYS A 39 -12.15 -31.87 -18.08
N HIS A 40 -11.08 -32.66 -18.16
CA HIS A 40 -10.42 -33.21 -16.97
C HIS A 40 -9.84 -32.10 -16.08
N GLN A 41 -9.22 -31.07 -16.66
CA GLN A 41 -8.71 -29.90 -15.92
C GLN A 41 -9.83 -29.11 -15.23
N LEU A 42 -10.98 -28.95 -15.89
CA LEU A 42 -12.15 -28.29 -15.31
C LEU A 42 -12.80 -29.11 -14.19
N ILE A 43 -12.99 -30.42 -14.38
CA ILE A 43 -13.61 -31.32 -13.38
C ILE A 43 -12.71 -31.48 -12.14
N SER A 44 -11.40 -31.45 -12.32
CA SER A 44 -10.44 -31.57 -11.21
C SER A 44 -10.26 -30.28 -10.40
N ASN A 45 -10.92 -29.17 -10.76
CA ASN A 45 -10.66 -27.84 -10.18
C ASN A 45 -9.15 -27.50 -10.15
N SER A 46 -8.40 -27.97 -11.16
CA SER A 46 -6.96 -27.64 -11.31
C SER A 46 -6.75 -26.21 -11.80
N VAL A 47 -7.81 -25.53 -12.25
CA VAL A 47 -7.78 -24.07 -12.35
C VAL A 47 -7.88 -23.59 -10.91
N ASP A 48 -6.78 -23.05 -10.37
CA ASP A 48 -6.83 -22.33 -9.10
C ASP A 48 -7.90 -21.25 -9.24
N ASP A 49 -9.11 -21.51 -8.74
CA ASP A 49 -10.18 -20.53 -8.78
C ASP A 49 -9.65 -19.21 -8.17
N ILE A 50 -10.14 -18.08 -8.67
CA ILE A 50 -9.74 -16.76 -8.18
C ILE A 50 -9.83 -16.68 -6.65
N THR A 51 -10.76 -17.43 -6.04
CA THR A 51 -10.90 -17.62 -4.60
C THR A 51 -9.68 -18.29 -3.97
N THR A 52 -9.19 -19.39 -4.54
CA THR A 52 -7.99 -20.12 -4.12
C THR A 52 -6.75 -19.23 -4.20
N PHE A 53 -6.56 -18.52 -5.31
CA PHE A 53 -5.44 -17.58 -5.47
C PHE A 53 -5.52 -16.44 -4.44
N ASN A 54 -6.70 -15.84 -4.24
CA ASN A 54 -6.90 -14.80 -3.24
C ASN A 54 -6.62 -15.30 -1.82
N LEU A 55 -6.98 -16.55 -1.50
CA LEU A 55 -6.74 -17.15 -0.20
C LEU A 55 -5.24 -17.39 0.03
N GLN A 56 -4.53 -17.92 -0.97
CA GLN A 56 -3.06 -18.07 -0.94
C GLN A 56 -2.34 -16.72 -0.83
N LEU A 57 -2.81 -15.70 -1.54
CA LEU A 57 -2.28 -14.34 -1.49
C LEU A 57 -2.47 -13.71 -0.12
N ASN A 58 -3.66 -13.87 0.48
CA ASN A 58 -3.93 -13.41 1.84
C ASN A 58 -3.07 -14.15 2.87
N ASP A 59 -2.87 -15.45 2.71
CA ASP A 59 -1.99 -16.24 3.56
C ASP A 59 -0.52 -15.82 3.43
N ALA A 60 -0.06 -15.56 2.20
CA ALA A 60 1.29 -15.04 1.94
C ALA A 60 1.46 -13.65 2.59
N ARG A 61 0.48 -12.76 2.44
CA ARG A 61 0.45 -11.45 3.10
C ARG A 61 0.48 -11.60 4.62
N ALA A 62 -0.29 -12.53 5.20
CA ALA A 62 -0.30 -12.78 6.64
C ALA A 62 1.06 -13.30 7.14
N ARG A 63 1.71 -14.20 6.39
CA ARG A 63 3.07 -14.67 6.69
C ARG A 63 4.09 -13.53 6.63
N CYS A 64 4.05 -12.72 5.58
CA CYS A 64 4.91 -11.53 5.44
C CYS A 64 4.69 -10.55 6.57
N ALA A 65 3.44 -10.22 6.92
CA ALA A 65 3.10 -9.35 8.03
C ALA A 65 3.64 -9.87 9.38
N LYS A 66 3.54 -11.18 9.63
CA LYS A 66 4.14 -11.82 10.84
C LYS A 66 5.66 -11.66 10.87
N LYS A 67 6.34 -11.78 9.73
CA LYS A 67 7.80 -11.57 9.62
C LYS A 67 8.17 -10.11 9.83
N LEU A 68 7.43 -9.17 9.24
CA LEU A 68 7.65 -7.74 9.40
C LEU A 68 7.43 -7.28 10.84
N LYS A 69 6.41 -7.81 11.54
CA LYS A 69 6.19 -7.54 12.97
C LYS A 69 7.35 -7.95 13.87
N LYS A 70 8.13 -8.96 13.47
CA LYS A 70 9.33 -9.40 14.19
C LYS A 70 10.54 -8.50 13.94
N ASN A 71 10.51 -7.64 12.92
CA ASN A 71 11.59 -6.73 12.64
C ASN A 71 11.54 -5.54 13.62
N VAL A 72 12.51 -5.50 14.54
CA VAL A 72 12.62 -4.48 15.59
C VAL A 72 12.72 -3.07 14.99
N TYR A 73 13.50 -2.88 13.92
CA TYR A 73 13.64 -1.57 13.29
C TYR A 73 12.31 -1.05 12.73
N LEU A 74 11.58 -1.89 11.99
CA LEU A 74 10.28 -1.51 11.44
C LEU A 74 9.26 -1.23 12.54
N GLN A 75 9.26 -2.01 13.62
CA GLN A 75 8.37 -1.79 14.76
C GLN A 75 8.64 -0.44 15.44
N VAL A 76 9.91 -0.11 15.71
CA VAL A 76 10.30 1.17 16.32
C VAL A 76 9.94 2.34 15.38
N ARG A 77 10.20 2.19 14.07
CA ARG A 77 9.86 3.21 13.06
C ARG A 77 8.35 3.46 12.97
N MET A 78 7.55 2.40 12.90
CA MET A 78 6.08 2.50 12.90
C MET A 78 5.55 3.16 14.17
N ASN A 79 6.09 2.79 15.33
CA ASN A 79 5.70 3.40 16.59
C ASN A 79 6.03 4.90 16.63
N ALA A 80 7.21 5.29 16.16
CA ALA A 80 7.63 6.68 16.07
C ALA A 80 6.70 7.47 15.14
N HIS A 81 6.38 6.94 13.96
CA HIS A 81 5.44 7.57 13.03
C HIS A 81 4.03 7.72 13.63
N ALA A 82 3.52 6.67 14.27
CA ALA A 82 2.22 6.73 14.96
C ALA A 82 2.19 7.78 16.09
N LEU A 83 3.28 7.93 16.84
CA LEU A 83 3.40 8.98 17.86
C LEU A 83 3.47 10.37 17.23
N LYS A 84 4.16 10.54 16.09
CA LYS A 84 4.22 11.81 15.36
C LYS A 84 2.85 12.25 14.83
N ILE A 85 2.06 11.32 14.29
CA ILE A 85 0.66 11.57 13.89
C ILE A 85 -0.18 11.97 15.12
N ARG A 86 -0.07 11.22 16.22
CA ARG A 86 -0.80 11.53 17.47
C ARG A 86 -0.42 12.89 18.04
N LEU A 87 0.86 13.25 17.96
CA LEU A 87 1.38 14.54 18.40
C LEU A 87 0.76 15.68 17.57
N ARG A 88 0.80 15.57 16.24
CA ARG A 88 0.16 16.52 15.31
C ARG A 88 -1.32 16.70 15.62
N ASN A 89 -2.07 15.62 15.81
CA ASN A 89 -3.49 15.68 16.16
C ASN A 89 -3.73 16.38 17.50
N ARG A 90 -2.92 16.12 18.52
CA ARG A 90 -3.06 16.77 19.83
C ARG A 90 -2.71 18.25 19.80
N LEU A 91 -1.67 18.64 19.05
CA LEU A 91 -1.30 20.04 18.88
C LEU A 91 -2.41 20.80 18.14
N ARG A 92 -2.94 20.22 17.07
CA ARG A 92 -4.09 20.76 16.33
C ARG A 92 -5.32 20.93 17.21
N GLN A 93 -5.69 19.89 17.96
CA GLN A 93 -6.82 19.94 18.89
C GLN A 93 -6.65 21.05 19.94
N ARG A 94 -5.45 21.16 20.52
CA ARG A 94 -5.12 22.22 21.48
C ARG A 94 -5.26 23.62 20.86
N LYS A 95 -4.76 23.81 19.64
CA LYS A 95 -4.89 25.09 18.92
C LYS A 95 -6.35 25.48 18.74
N PHE A 96 -7.19 24.56 18.29
CA PHE A 96 -8.63 24.81 18.16
C PHE A 96 -9.30 25.11 19.50
N GLU A 97 -8.92 24.44 20.58
CA GLU A 97 -9.44 24.71 21.93
C GLU A 97 -9.04 26.11 22.43
N LEU A 98 -7.80 26.53 22.18
CA LEU A 98 -7.34 27.88 22.52
C LEU A 98 -8.06 28.95 21.69
N GLU A 99 -8.21 28.76 20.39
CA GLU A 99 -8.97 29.69 19.54
C GLU A 99 -10.44 29.78 19.97
N LYS A 100 -11.05 28.65 20.37
CA LYS A 100 -12.42 28.65 20.89
C LYS A 100 -12.53 29.45 22.19
N LEU A 101 -11.54 29.32 23.09
CA LEU A 101 -11.46 30.09 24.33
C LEU A 101 -11.22 31.59 24.06
N GLU A 102 -10.40 31.93 23.07
CA GLU A 102 -10.15 33.32 22.69
C GLU A 102 -11.40 33.99 22.09
N ARG A 103 -12.12 33.28 21.21
CA ARG A 103 -13.38 33.79 20.64
C ARG A 103 -14.46 33.96 21.70
N SER A 104 -14.57 33.06 22.68
CA SER A 104 -15.53 33.24 23.78
C SER A 104 -15.15 34.40 24.69
N TYR A 105 -13.85 34.68 24.88
CA TYR A 105 -13.36 35.85 25.62
C TYR A 105 -13.83 37.16 24.98
N ARG A 106 -13.84 37.26 23.64
CA ARG A 106 -14.29 38.46 22.92
C ARG A 106 -15.81 38.67 22.93
N ASN A 107 -16.59 37.60 23.04
CA ASN A 107 -18.03 37.65 22.74
C ASN A 107 -18.96 37.76 23.96
N THR A 108 -18.52 37.44 25.19
CA THR A 108 -19.39 37.53 26.39
C THR A 108 -18.63 37.97 27.64
N VAL A 109 -19.23 38.76 28.53
CA VAL A 109 -18.62 39.19 29.82
C VAL A 109 -18.93 38.20 30.96
N ASN A 110 -19.91 37.29 30.79
CA ASN A 110 -20.56 36.60 31.91
C ASN A 110 -20.26 35.08 32.05
N GLU A 111 -19.20 34.56 31.43
CA GLU A 111 -18.96 33.11 31.28
C GLU A 111 -17.69 32.59 32.01
N LEU A 112 -17.31 33.23 33.13
CA LEU A 112 -16.04 32.98 33.84
C LEU A 112 -15.81 31.51 34.28
N ASN A 113 -16.86 30.79 34.70
CA ASN A 113 -16.73 29.42 35.22
C ASN A 113 -16.52 28.37 34.11
N LEU A 114 -17.17 28.52 32.95
CA LEU A 114 -16.93 27.62 31.81
C LEU A 114 -15.53 27.82 31.21
N ARG A 115 -15.00 29.06 31.31
CA ARG A 115 -13.65 29.42 30.87
C ARG A 115 -12.58 28.79 31.74
N SER A 116 -12.72 28.87 33.07
CA SER A 116 -11.74 28.31 34.00
C SER A 116 -11.62 26.79 33.85
N HIS A 117 -12.74 26.09 33.64
CA HIS A 117 -12.74 24.65 33.35
C HIS A 117 -12.05 24.30 32.02
N THR A 118 -12.26 25.13 30.99
CA THR A 118 -11.62 24.93 29.68
C THR A 118 -10.13 25.21 29.74
N GLU A 119 -9.71 26.32 30.37
CA GLU A 119 -8.31 26.69 30.53
C GLU A 119 -7.53 25.66 31.37
N THR A 120 -8.11 25.22 32.48
CA THR A 120 -7.52 24.15 33.31
C THR A 120 -7.42 22.82 32.56
N SER A 121 -8.40 22.50 31.71
CA SER A 121 -8.36 21.31 30.86
C SER A 121 -7.23 21.37 29.83
N ILE A 122 -6.99 22.55 29.24
CA ILE A 122 -5.87 22.78 28.31
C ILE A 122 -4.53 22.62 29.04
N LYS A 123 -4.36 23.27 30.21
CA LYS A 123 -3.14 23.18 31.03
C LYS A 123 -2.82 21.74 31.48
N ARG A 124 -3.85 20.93 31.77
CA ARG A 124 -3.66 19.51 32.14
C ARG A 124 -3.16 18.65 30.98
N ARG A 125 -3.39 19.04 29.74
CA ARG A 125 -3.00 18.26 28.55
C ARG A 125 -1.57 18.52 28.10
N GLU A 126 -0.99 19.69 28.42
CA GLU A 126 0.39 20.06 28.07
C GLU A 126 1.43 19.02 28.49
N PRO A 127 1.47 18.54 29.76
CA PRO A 127 2.48 17.57 30.17
C PRO A 127 2.32 16.24 29.42
N THR A 128 1.10 15.88 29.02
CA THR A 128 0.86 14.68 28.22
C THR A 128 1.43 14.84 26.81
N ILE A 129 1.31 16.02 26.21
CA ILE A 129 1.90 16.33 24.90
C ILE A 129 3.43 16.29 25.00
N LEU A 130 4.02 16.92 26.02
CA LEU A 130 5.47 16.89 26.25
C LEU A 130 6.00 15.49 26.56
N LYS A 131 5.19 14.62 27.16
CA LYS A 131 5.51 13.19 27.34
C LYS A 131 5.56 12.48 25.99
N ILE A 132 4.60 12.73 25.10
CA ILE A 132 4.60 12.15 23.74
C ILE A 132 5.86 12.55 22.98
N VAL A 133 6.25 13.82 23.03
CA VAL A 133 7.50 14.32 22.41
C VAL A 133 8.71 13.60 22.98
N SER A 134 8.81 13.48 24.31
CA SER A 134 9.91 12.77 24.95
C SER A 134 9.97 11.32 24.51
N THR A 135 8.83 10.62 24.47
CA THR A 135 8.79 9.22 24.00
C THR A 135 9.16 9.09 22.53
N TYR A 136 8.74 10.03 21.69
CA TYR A 136 9.12 10.05 20.28
C TYR A 136 10.64 10.23 20.12
N ASN A 137 11.24 11.21 20.80
CA ASN A 137 12.68 11.45 20.73
C ASN A 137 13.48 10.22 21.21
N THR A 138 13.02 9.52 22.26
CA THR A 138 13.68 8.26 22.68
C THR A 138 13.60 7.16 21.61
N LEU A 139 12.52 7.10 20.81
CA LEU A 139 12.45 6.17 19.67
C LEU A 139 13.37 6.62 18.54
N CYS A 140 13.53 7.92 18.32
CA CYS A 140 14.52 8.44 17.37
C CYS A 140 15.94 8.02 17.77
N ASP A 141 16.32 8.14 19.04
CA ASP A 141 17.61 7.66 19.55
C ASP A 141 17.80 6.15 19.28
N GLN A 142 16.76 5.35 19.52
CA GLN A 142 16.77 3.91 19.22
C GLN A 142 16.95 3.64 17.72
N LEU A 143 16.29 4.39 16.84
CA LEU A 143 16.44 4.26 15.39
C LEU A 143 17.85 4.63 14.94
N HIS A 144 18.42 5.71 15.47
CA HIS A 144 19.81 6.09 15.22
C HIS A 144 20.76 4.96 15.65
N ALA A 145 20.55 4.37 16.82
CA ALA A 145 21.36 3.24 17.29
C ALA A 145 21.24 2.01 16.38
N LEU A 146 20.04 1.67 15.91
CA LEU A 146 19.80 0.54 15.01
C LEU A 146 20.43 0.75 13.62
N ILE A 147 20.43 1.99 13.12
CA ILE A 147 21.11 2.37 11.87
C ILE A 147 22.61 2.22 12.02
N ARG A 148 23.21 2.74 13.12
CA ARG A 148 24.64 2.57 13.42
C ARG A 148 25.04 1.10 13.53
N GLN A 149 24.17 0.26 14.08
CA GLN A 149 24.37 -1.18 14.20
C GLN A 149 24.15 -1.96 12.89
N ARG A 150 23.83 -1.30 11.77
CA ARG A 150 23.50 -1.91 10.46
C ARG A 150 22.36 -2.94 10.52
N LYS A 151 21.43 -2.78 11.48
CA LYS A 151 20.19 -3.59 11.58
C LYS A 151 19.02 -2.97 10.81
N ALA A 152 19.22 -1.77 10.27
CA ALA A 152 18.29 -1.08 9.39
C ALA A 152 18.52 -1.48 7.92
N PRO A 153 17.52 -1.35 7.05
CA PRO A 153 17.69 -1.53 5.61
C PRO A 153 18.74 -0.56 5.03
N THR A 154 19.36 -0.96 3.92
CA THR A 154 20.39 -0.15 3.23
C THR A 154 19.79 1.20 2.84
N GLY A 155 20.48 2.29 3.15
CA GLY A 155 20.03 3.65 2.85
C GLY A 155 19.00 4.22 3.84
N ALA A 156 18.75 3.54 4.98
CA ALA A 156 17.85 4.06 6.00
C ALA A 156 18.28 5.45 6.52
N ILE A 157 17.39 6.43 6.38
CA ILE A 157 17.58 7.79 6.87
C ILE A 157 17.04 7.88 8.31
N PRO A 158 17.81 8.43 9.27
CA PRO A 158 17.32 8.59 10.63
C PRO A 158 16.28 9.72 10.73
N PRO A 159 15.21 9.56 11.53
CA PRO A 159 14.23 10.61 11.74
C PRO A 159 14.75 11.69 12.69
N GLN A 160 14.34 12.93 12.42
CA GLN A 160 14.73 14.09 13.21
C GLN A 160 13.99 14.17 14.56
N HIS A 161 14.68 14.75 15.55
CA HIS A 161 14.13 14.99 16.88
C HIS A 161 13.19 16.19 16.86
N ILE A 162 12.20 16.18 17.74
CA ILE A 162 11.29 17.30 17.91
C ILE A 162 11.70 18.09 19.15
N SER A 163 11.92 19.39 18.99
CA SER A 163 12.18 20.29 20.12
C SER A 163 10.98 20.32 21.07
N ARG A 164 11.25 20.28 22.38
CA ARG A 164 10.22 20.47 23.42
C ARG A 164 9.91 21.95 23.63
N ASN A 165 10.88 22.80 23.35
CA ASN A 165 10.77 24.26 23.50
C ASN A 165 10.05 24.80 22.27
N GLY A 166 9.03 25.64 22.49
CA GLY A 166 8.31 26.28 21.39
C GLY A 166 7.28 25.39 20.67
N ILE A 167 7.15 24.10 21.01
CA ILE A 167 6.27 23.16 20.28
C ILE A 167 4.80 23.58 20.19
N PHE A 168 4.35 24.46 21.07
CA PHE A 168 2.97 24.97 21.09
C PHE A 168 2.76 26.18 20.17
N GLN A 169 3.82 26.77 19.62
CA GLN A 169 3.76 27.87 18.66
C GLN A 169 3.27 27.38 17.29
N LEU A 170 3.52 26.11 16.94
CA LEU A 170 3.05 25.46 15.71
C LEU A 170 3.50 26.26 14.48
N ASP A 171 4.81 26.51 14.39
CA ASP A 171 5.37 27.22 13.24
C ASP A 171 5.35 26.31 12.00
N VAL A 172 5.38 26.92 10.83
CA VAL A 172 5.35 26.21 9.54
C VAL A 172 6.60 25.35 9.35
N ASP A 173 7.74 25.82 9.89
CA ASP A 173 9.05 25.18 9.75
C ASP A 173 9.35 24.16 10.86
N ASP A 174 8.40 23.89 11.78
CA ASP A 174 8.62 22.94 12.87
C ASP A 174 8.85 21.51 12.34
N ASP A 175 9.87 20.82 12.88
CA ASP A 175 10.22 19.41 12.56
C ASP A 175 9.06 18.41 12.74
N VAL A 176 8.01 18.83 13.46
CA VAL A 176 6.75 18.09 13.62
C VAL A 176 6.06 17.81 12.28
N TRP A 177 6.28 18.64 11.26
CA TRP A 177 5.66 18.53 9.95
C TRP A 177 6.44 17.69 8.93
N GLN A 178 7.72 17.39 9.19
CA GLN A 178 8.59 16.68 8.24
C GLN A 178 8.60 15.17 8.49
N ASP A 179 8.10 14.33 7.59
CA ASP A 179 8.06 12.86 7.78
C ASP A 179 9.34 12.11 7.34
N ILE A 180 10.45 12.84 7.21
CA ILE A 180 11.75 12.32 6.80
C ILE A 180 12.21 11.16 7.69
N GLY A 181 12.55 10.02 7.08
CA GLY A 181 13.04 8.82 7.77
C GLY A 181 11.97 8.01 8.50
N LEU A 182 10.70 8.41 8.41
CA LEU A 182 9.55 7.68 8.99
C LEU A 182 8.65 7.04 7.93
N GLU A 183 8.56 7.65 6.74
CA GLU A 183 7.87 7.09 5.58
C GLU A 183 8.85 6.39 4.62
N ASP A 184 8.33 5.42 3.88
CA ASP A 184 9.04 4.87 2.72
C ASP A 184 8.61 5.74 1.53
N ASP A 185 9.57 6.33 0.80
CA ASP A 185 9.35 7.16 -0.41
C ASP A 185 8.81 6.30 -1.58
N ILE A 186 7.66 5.67 -1.37
CA ILE A 186 6.93 4.89 -2.36
C ILE A 186 5.58 5.59 -2.55
N ALA A 187 5.64 6.86 -2.92
CA ALA A 187 4.57 7.39 -3.75
C ALA A 187 4.83 6.79 -5.14
N ASP A 188 3.93 5.94 -5.63
CA ASP A 188 3.91 5.58 -7.05
C ASP A 188 4.02 6.89 -7.84
N PRO A 189 4.95 6.99 -8.80
CA PRO A 189 5.13 8.23 -9.52
C PRO A 189 3.78 8.58 -10.15
N PRO A 190 3.39 9.88 -10.15
CA PRO A 190 2.09 10.30 -10.65
C PRO A 190 1.80 9.63 -11.99
N GLN A 191 0.55 9.22 -12.23
CA GLN A 191 0.20 8.44 -13.43
C GLN A 191 0.62 9.11 -14.74
N TRP A 192 0.74 10.44 -14.81
CA TRP A 192 1.27 11.14 -15.99
C TRP A 192 2.77 10.88 -16.25
N LEU A 193 3.52 10.45 -15.23
CA LEU A 193 4.92 10.04 -15.31
C LEU A 193 5.07 8.53 -15.49
N SER A 194 4.15 7.71 -14.93
CA SER A 194 4.24 6.24 -14.95
C SER A 194 3.49 5.56 -16.11
N ASP A 195 2.41 6.15 -16.62
CA ASP A 195 1.64 5.60 -17.75
C ASP A 195 2.13 6.13 -19.09
N GLU A 196 2.75 5.26 -19.90
CA GLU A 196 3.21 5.60 -21.25
C GLU A 196 2.05 6.07 -22.15
N ASN A 197 0.84 5.53 -21.94
CA ASN A 197 -0.37 5.93 -22.68
C ASN A 197 -0.82 7.36 -22.38
N ARG A 198 -0.58 7.86 -21.16
CA ARG A 198 -0.88 9.27 -20.80
C ARG A 198 0.22 10.22 -21.24
N ARG A 199 1.42 9.70 -21.51
CA ARG A 199 2.56 10.45 -22.03
C ARG A 199 2.50 10.62 -23.54
N ALA A 200 1.91 9.65 -24.25
CA ALA A 200 1.81 9.66 -25.72
C ALA A 200 0.66 10.53 -26.27
N GLY A 201 -0.23 11.05 -25.41
CA GLY A 201 -1.37 11.89 -25.80
C GLY A 201 -2.64 11.08 -26.10
#